data_AF-A0A7K2WPC3-F1
#
_entry.id   AF-A0A7K2WPC3-F1
#
_cell.length_a   1.000
_cell.length_b   1.000
_cell.length_c   1.000
_cell.angle_alpha   90.00
_cell.angle_beta   90.00
_cell.angle_gamma   90.00
#
_symmetry.space_group_name_H-M   'P 1'
#
loop_
_entity.id
_entity.type
_entity.pdbx_description
1 polymer ?
#
loop_
_entity_poly.entity_id
_entity_poly.type
_entity_poly.pdbx_seq_one_letter_code
_entity_poly.pdbx_strand_id
1 'polypeptide(L)'
;GSAAPLPLRAALADVTRPRLAVRGGARRLALVWNIRPRPGGDVYHHSGGTSGFTAFAGFCPRRGTALVALANTTPDARHGFVQSAYEALLSLGARG
;
A
#
# COMPACT_ATOMS: atom_id res chain seq x y z
N GLY A 1 15.68 16.30 -0.95
CA GLY A 1 15.66 15.35 0.19
C GLY A 1 16.97 14.60 0.22
N SER A 2 17.58 14.41 1.39
CA SER A 2 18.86 13.69 1.52
C SER A 2 18.72 12.25 1.00
N ALA A 3 19.75 11.77 0.31
CA ALA A 3 19.81 10.40 -0.17
C ALA A 3 19.81 9.42 1.02
N ALA A 4 18.87 8.47 1.03
CA ALA A 4 18.86 7.41 2.04
C ALA A 4 20.21 6.63 2.04
N PRO A 5 20.72 6.22 3.22
CA PRO A 5 21.89 5.35 3.33
C PRO A 5 21.73 4.07 2.51
N LEU A 6 22.84 3.50 2.02
CA LEU A 6 22.83 2.32 1.16
C LEU A 6 21.99 1.14 1.72
N PRO A 7 22.08 0.78 3.02
CA PRO A 7 21.27 -0.31 3.55
C PRO A 7 19.77 -0.04 3.47
N LEU A 8 19.33 1.19 3.77
CA LEU A 8 17.93 1.57 3.69
C LEU A 8 17.44 1.57 2.24
N ARG A 9 18.25 2.07 1.31
CA ARG A 9 17.91 2.05 -0.11
C ARG A 9 17.74 0.62 -0.62
N ALA A 10 18.62 -0.30 -0.25
CA ALA A 10 18.51 -1.71 -0.60
C ALA A 10 17.23 -2.33 -0.02
N ALA A 11 16.93 -2.09 1.26
CA ALA A 11 15.72 -2.58 1.90
C ALA A 11 14.44 -2.05 1.23
N LEU A 12 14.41 -0.77 0.83
CA LEU A 12 13.28 -0.18 0.09
C LEU A 12 13.12 -0.75 -1.32
N ALA A 13 14.22 -1.09 -2.00
CA ALA A 13 14.16 -1.80 -3.27
C ALA A 13 13.61 -3.24 -3.08
N ASP A 14 14.04 -3.93 -2.03
CA ASP A 14 13.62 -5.30 -1.75
C ASP A 14 12.14 -5.41 -1.33
N VAL A 15 11.65 -4.45 -0.53
CA VAL A 15 10.26 -4.43 -0.05
C VAL A 15 9.25 -4.16 -1.17
N THR A 16 9.69 -3.50 -2.25
CA THR A 16 8.84 -3.17 -3.41
C THR A 16 8.99 -4.15 -4.57
N ARG A 17 10.02 -5.00 -4.57
CA ARG A 17 10.24 -5.99 -5.64
C ARG A 17 9.10 -7.01 -5.69
N PRO A 18 8.41 -7.18 -6.84
CA PRO A 18 7.43 -8.25 -7.01
C PRO A 18 8.08 -9.64 -6.79
N ARG A 19 7.48 -10.45 -5.92
CA ARG A 19 7.93 -11.81 -5.56
C ARG A 19 6.97 -12.88 -6.08
N LEU A 20 5.67 -12.58 -6.13
CA LEU A 20 4.62 -13.49 -6.58
C LEU A 20 3.68 -12.79 -7.55
N ALA A 21 3.29 -13.49 -8.61
CA ALA A 21 2.18 -13.11 -9.49
C ALA A 21 1.06 -14.15 -9.34
N VAL A 22 -0.13 -13.71 -8.96
CA VAL A 22 -1.32 -14.58 -8.94
C VAL A 22 -1.81 -14.76 -10.38
N ARG A 23 -2.31 -15.96 -10.72
CA ARG A 23 -2.78 -16.32 -12.07
C ARG A 23 -3.63 -15.20 -12.70
N GLY A 24 -3.27 -14.81 -13.92
CA GLY A 24 -3.88 -13.69 -14.64
C GLY A 24 -3.16 -12.35 -14.52
N GLY A 25 -2.06 -12.25 -13.76
CA GLY A 25 -1.14 -11.09 -13.77
C GLY A 25 -1.65 -9.81 -13.10
N ALA A 26 -2.96 -9.71 -12.85
CA ALA A 26 -3.61 -8.52 -12.29
C ALA A 26 -3.26 -8.24 -10.82
N ARG A 27 -2.79 -9.26 -10.07
CA ARG A 27 -2.40 -9.13 -8.65
C ARG A 27 -0.98 -9.65 -8.47
N ARG A 28 -0.09 -8.77 -8.03
CA ARG A 28 1.28 -9.09 -7.66
C ARG A 28 1.47 -8.86 -6.16
N LEU A 29 2.40 -9.59 -5.56
CA LEU A 29 2.77 -9.50 -4.16
C LEU A 29 4.28 -9.26 -4.07
N ALA A 30 4.70 -8.31 -3.24
CA ALA A 30 6.10 -8.13 -2.85
C ALA A 30 6.34 -8.82 -1.50
N LEU A 31 7.20 -8.26 -0.63
CA LEU A 31 7.33 -8.71 0.75
C LEU A 31 6.08 -8.30 1.56
N VAL A 32 5.03 -9.13 1.49
CA VAL A 32 3.71 -8.96 2.11
C VAL A 32 2.86 -7.82 1.52
N TRP A 33 3.42 -6.91 0.72
CA TRP A 33 2.64 -5.86 0.05
C TRP A 33 1.84 -6.36 -1.15
N ASN A 34 0.54 -6.06 -1.17
CA ASN A 34 -0.26 -6.19 -2.39
C ASN A 34 0.09 -5.06 -3.36
N ILE A 35 0.41 -5.41 -4.60
CA ILE A 35 0.73 -4.47 -5.67
C ILE A 35 -0.49 -4.31 -6.59
N ARG A 36 -0.84 -3.07 -6.88
CA ARG A 36 -1.86 -2.69 -7.87
C ARG A 36 -1.23 -1.83 -8.95
N PRO A 37 -1.05 -2.37 -10.18
CA PRO A 37 -0.61 -1.57 -11.31
C PRO A 37 -1.61 -0.45 -11.61
N ARG A 38 -1.11 0.77 -11.86
CA ARG A 38 -1.91 1.93 -12.26
C ARG A 38 -1.14 2.80 -13.26
N PRO A 39 -1.81 3.57 -14.13
CA PRO A 39 -1.15 4.51 -15.05
C PRO A 39 -0.19 5.49 -14.35
N GLY A 40 -0.50 5.91 -13.12
CA GLY A 40 0.31 6.84 -12.33
C GLY A 40 1.37 6.21 -11.40
N GLY A 41 1.37 4.90 -11.23
CA GLY A 41 2.39 4.19 -10.45
C GLY A 41 1.85 2.93 -9.84
N ASP A 42 2.71 1.93 -9.66
CA ASP A 42 2.36 0.81 -8.80
C ASP A 42 2.02 1.35 -7.41
N VAL A 43 0.85 0.95 -6.92
CA VAL A 43 0.39 1.23 -5.57
C VAL A 43 0.59 -0.01 -4.72
N TYR A 44 1.30 0.15 -3.62
CA TYR A 44 1.57 -0.88 -2.63
C TYR A 44 0.63 -0.64 -1.46
N HIS A 45 -0.06 -1.68 -1.01
CA HIS A 45 -0.97 -1.58 0.12
C HIS A 45 -1.03 -2.88 0.91
N HIS A 46 -1.32 -2.74 2.20
CA HIS A 46 -1.67 -3.83 3.08
C HIS A 46 -2.73 -3.35 4.06
N SER A 47 -3.69 -4.21 4.34
CA SER A 47 -4.66 -4.00 5.41
C SER A 47 -4.60 -5.18 6.35
N GLY A 48 -4.86 -4.94 7.63
CA GLY A 48 -4.91 -5.97 8.64
C GLY A 48 -5.88 -5.57 9.73
N GLY A 49 -6.28 -6.53 10.54
CA GLY A 49 -7.07 -6.23 11.70
C GLY A 49 -7.02 -7.34 12.73
N THR A 50 -7.34 -6.96 13.95
CA THR A 50 -7.53 -7.82 15.10
C THR A 50 -8.94 -7.57 15.64
N SER A 51 -9.38 -8.35 16.63
CA SER A 51 -10.66 -8.07 17.31
C SER A 51 -10.58 -6.68 17.95
N GLY A 52 -11.39 -5.73 17.46
CA GLY A 52 -11.43 -4.34 17.92
C GLY A 52 -10.52 -3.36 17.17
N PHE A 53 -9.72 -3.77 16.19
CA PHE A 53 -8.87 -2.83 15.45
C PHE A 53 -8.74 -3.15 13.97
N THR A 54 -8.72 -2.10 13.15
CA THR A 54 -8.48 -2.18 11.70
C THR A 54 -7.36 -1.22 11.32
N ALA A 55 -6.43 -1.69 10.48
CA ALA A 55 -5.32 -0.90 9.97
C ALA A 55 -5.23 -1.00 8.45
N PHE A 56 -4.86 0.11 7.83
CA PHE A 56 -4.47 0.21 6.42
C PHE A 56 -3.15 0.98 6.31
N ALA A 57 -2.25 0.50 5.47
CA ALA A 57 -1.08 1.23 5.03
C ALA A 57 -0.92 1.09 3.51
N GLY A 58 -0.50 2.16 2.85
CA GLY A 58 -0.16 2.10 1.44
C GLY A 58 0.65 3.30 0.95
N PHE A 59 1.33 3.11 -0.18
CA PHE A 59 2.21 4.11 -0.77
C PHE A 59 2.37 3.93 -2.27
N CYS A 60 2.80 5.02 -2.94
CA CYS A 60 3.12 5.06 -4.36
C CYS A 60 4.47 5.77 -4.55
N PRO A 61 5.58 5.02 -4.72
CA PRO A 61 6.93 5.60 -4.80
C PRO A 61 7.07 6.62 -5.92
N ARG A 62 6.49 6.33 -7.10
CA ARG A 62 6.56 7.22 -8.28
C ARG A 62 5.94 8.60 -8.02
N ARG A 63 4.93 8.67 -7.17
CA ARG A 63 4.20 9.91 -6.85
C ARG A 63 4.65 10.55 -5.53
N GLY A 64 5.53 9.89 -4.78
CA GLY A 64 5.96 10.38 -3.47
C GLY A 64 4.86 10.43 -2.41
N THR A 65 3.75 9.70 -2.59
CA THR A 65 2.60 9.73 -1.67
C THR A 65 2.52 8.46 -0.83
N ALA A 66 2.15 8.60 0.44
CA ALA A 66 1.85 7.50 1.34
C ALA A 66 0.67 7.87 2.26
N LEU A 67 -0.05 6.85 2.74
CA LEU A 67 -1.16 6.99 3.67
C LEU A 67 -1.19 5.80 4.63
N VAL A 68 -1.41 6.10 5.91
CA VAL A 68 -1.73 5.12 6.95
C VAL A 68 -3.03 5.55 7.62
N ALA A 69 -3.94 4.60 7.84
CA ALA A 69 -5.20 4.83 8.53
C ALA A 69 -5.41 3.74 9.57
N LEU A 70 -5.87 4.13 10.77
CA LEU A 70 -6.15 3.23 11.90
C LEU A 70 -7.55 3.50 12.43
N ALA A 71 -8.24 2.43 12.86
CA ALA A 71 -9.52 2.50 13.55
C ALA A 71 -9.55 1.51 14.72
N ASN A 72 -10.19 1.90 15.81
CA ASN A 72 -10.49 1.05 16.98
C ASN A 72 -11.80 0.28 16.81
N THR A 73 -12.03 -0.21 15.60
CA THR A 73 -13.19 -1.02 15.24
C THR A 73 -12.75 -2.31 14.57
N THR A 74 -13.46 -3.40 14.86
CA THR A 74 -13.25 -4.69 14.20
C THR A 74 -13.45 -4.56 12.69
N PRO A 75 -12.62 -5.21 11.85
CA PRO A 75 -12.85 -5.24 10.42
C PRO A 75 -14.20 -5.87 10.11
N ASP A 76 -15.02 -5.14 9.37
CA ASP A 76 -16.32 -5.61 8.89
C ASP A 76 -16.43 -5.24 7.41
N ALA A 77 -16.80 -6.22 6.59
CA ALA A 77 -17.01 -6.02 5.16
C ALA A 77 -18.09 -4.96 4.85
N ARG A 78 -19.02 -4.72 5.78
CA ARG A 78 -20.04 -3.66 5.66
C ARG A 78 -19.48 -2.26 5.95
N HIS A 79 -18.39 -2.19 6.72
CA HIS A 79 -17.75 -0.94 7.08
C HIS A 79 -16.58 -0.67 6.13
N GLY A 80 -16.78 0.28 5.20
CA GLY A 80 -15.85 0.56 4.10
C GLY A 80 -14.50 1.19 4.48
N PHE A 81 -14.04 1.11 5.73
CA PHE A 81 -12.85 1.80 6.22
C PHE A 81 -11.60 1.56 5.37
N VAL A 82 -11.28 0.29 5.08
CA VAL A 82 -10.10 -0.08 4.26
C VAL A 82 -10.24 0.46 2.83
N GLN A 83 -11.45 0.39 2.28
CA GLN A 83 -11.73 0.87 0.93
C GLN A 83 -11.61 2.41 0.85
N SER A 84 -12.18 3.13 1.81
CA SER A 84 -12.07 4.59 1.91
C SER A 84 -10.61 5.03 2.08
N ALA A 85 -9.81 4.32 2.87
CA ALA A 85 -8.39 4.61 3.03
C ALA A 85 -7.61 4.38 1.72
N TYR A 86 -7.93 3.31 0.98
CA TYR A 86 -7.34 3.03 -0.33
C TYR A 86 -7.68 4.12 -1.36
N GLU A 87 -8.95 4.55 -1.42
CA GLU A 87 -9.39 5.62 -2.32
C GLU A 87 -8.77 6.97 -1.95
N ALA A 88 -8.68 7.28 -0.66
CA ALA A 88 -7.97 8.47 -0.18
C ALA A 88 -6.51 8.48 -0.65
N LEU A 89 -5.80 7.35 -0.53
CA LEU A 89 -4.43 7.20 -1.05
C LEU A 89 -4.35 7.45 -2.56
N LEU A 90 -5.31 6.93 -3.33
CA LEU A 90 -5.35 7.16 -4.77
C LEU A 90 -5.57 8.65 -5.11
N SER A 91 -6.41 9.34 -4.33
CA SER A 91 -6.72 10.76 -4.51
C SER A 91 -5.52 11.67 -4.22
N LEU A 92 -4.67 11.32 -3.24
CA LEU A 92 -3.44 12.06 -2.96
C LEU A 92 -2.52 12.07 -4.18
N GLY A 93 -2.40 10.92 -4.85
CA GLY A 93 -1.58 10.79 -6.05
C GLY A 93 -2.23 11.28 -7.34
N ALA A 94 -3.43 11.86 -7.30
CA ALA A 94 -4.06 12.49 -8.46
C ALA A 94 -3.87 14.03 -8.47
N ARG A 95 -3.34 14.60 -7.38
CA ARG A 95 -3.16 16.05 -7.19
C ARG A 95 -1.74 16.54 -7.54
N GLY A 96 -1.00 15.78 -8.34
CA GLY A 96 0.38 16.08 -8.74
C GLY A 96 0.54 16.19 -10.23
#